data_AF-A0A0G4AZV2-F1
#
_entry.id   AF-A0A0G4AZV2-F1
#
_cell.length_a   1.000
_cell.length_b   1.000
_cell.length_c   1.000
_cell.angle_alpha   90.00
_cell.angle_beta   90.00
_cell.angle_gamma   90.00
#
_symmetry.space_group_name_H-M   'P 1'
#
loop_
_entity.id
_entity.type
_entity.pdbx_description
1 polymer ?
#
loop_
_entity_poly.entity_id
_entity_poly.type
_entity_poly.pdbx_seq_one_letter_code
_entity_poly.pdbx_strand_id
1 'polypeptide(L)'
;MPQTKPQHLDQAFDEELAKLLKIFIKKNKDYGKDNILDNGEMGIIFRINDKLRRLQNLASTGAEPENESCYENWQDIAVYAVIALLLRDGRFKDLVLDPSK
;
A
#
# COMPACT_ATOMS: atom_id res chain seq x y z
N MET A 1 22.24 8.28 11.38
CA MET A 1 22.29 7.24 12.44
C MET A 1 22.46 5.90 11.75
N PRO A 2 23.28 4.97 12.27
CA PRO A 2 23.45 3.66 11.64
C PRO A 2 22.10 2.93 11.69
N GLN A 3 21.60 2.49 10.54
CA GLN A 3 20.43 1.60 10.49
C GLN A 3 20.88 0.24 11.04
N THR A 4 20.64 0.01 12.32
CA THR A 4 20.78 -1.32 12.92
C THR A 4 19.73 -2.22 12.30
N LYS A 5 20.16 -3.35 11.70
CA LYS A 5 19.24 -4.37 11.21
C LYS A 5 18.32 -4.82 12.35
N PRO A 6 17.03 -5.09 12.08
CA PRO A 6 16.10 -5.56 13.09
C PRO A 6 16.59 -6.91 13.65
N GLN A 7 16.56 -7.05 14.98
CA GLN A 7 16.92 -8.28 15.68
C GLN A 7 15.71 -9.16 15.96
N HIS A 8 14.51 -8.57 15.93
CA HIS A 8 13.24 -9.22 16.23
C HIS A 8 12.19 -8.96 15.13
N LEU A 9 11.19 -9.84 15.06
CA LEU A 9 10.18 -9.83 13.99
C LEU A 9 9.27 -8.59 14.04
N ASP A 10 8.90 -8.15 15.24
CA ASP A 10 8.15 -6.92 15.49
C ASP A 10 8.89 -5.68 14.99
N GLN A 11 10.20 -5.60 15.20
CA GLN A 11 11.03 -4.52 14.66
C GLN A 11 11.03 -4.51 13.12
N ALA A 12 11.18 -5.68 12.50
CA ALA A 12 11.11 -5.80 11.05
C ALA A 12 9.71 -5.46 10.49
N PHE A 13 8.67 -5.81 11.24
CA PHE A 13 7.29 -5.46 10.90
C PHE A 13 7.05 -3.95 10.97
N ASP A 14 7.53 -3.29 12.03
CA ASP A 14 7.46 -1.83 12.19
C ASP A 14 8.23 -1.10 11.09
N GLU A 15 9.41 -1.59 10.71
CA GLU A 15 10.17 -1.07 9.57
C GLU A 15 9.36 -1.15 8.27
N GLU A 16 8.63 -2.24 8.06
CA GLU A 16 7.80 -2.42 6.88
C GLU A 16 6.59 -1.47 6.90
N LEU A 17 5.88 -1.36 8.03
CA LEU A 17 4.79 -0.40 8.20
C LEU A 17 5.24 1.05 7.91
N ALA A 18 6.45 1.41 8.32
CA ALA A 18 7.02 2.73 8.02
C ALA A 18 7.24 2.94 6.52
N LYS A 19 7.60 1.90 5.75
CA LYS A 19 7.68 1.96 4.29
C LYS A 19 6.30 2.09 3.66
N LEU A 20 5.33 1.29 4.11
CA LEU A 20 3.94 1.37 3.63
C LEU A 20 3.35 2.76 3.81
N LEU A 21 3.60 3.42 4.94
CA LEU A 21 3.18 4.80 5.18
C LEU A 21 3.79 5.77 4.17
N LYS A 22 5.07 5.60 3.81
CA LYS A 22 5.72 6.44 2.78
C LYS A 22 5.09 6.23 1.40
N ILE A 23 4.79 4.97 1.04
CA ILE A 23 4.11 4.64 -0.21
C ILE A 23 2.73 5.30 -0.25
N PHE A 24 1.97 5.19 0.84
CA PHE A 24 0.68 5.85 0.99
C PHE A 24 0.77 7.37 0.79
N ILE A 25 1.67 8.04 1.50
CA ILE A 25 1.87 9.49 1.41
C ILE A 25 2.20 9.90 -0.02
N LYS A 26 3.14 9.19 -0.66
CA LYS A 26 3.53 9.47 -2.06
C LYS A 26 2.33 9.37 -3.00
N LYS A 27 1.60 8.25 -2.98
CA LYS A 27 0.44 8.05 -3.86
C LYS A 27 -0.67 9.07 -3.57
N ASN A 28 -0.90 9.40 -2.29
CA ASN A 28 -1.93 10.38 -1.93
C ASN A 28 -1.57 11.81 -2.42
N LYS A 29 -0.29 12.17 -2.43
CA LYS A 29 0.19 13.42 -3.05
C LYS A 29 0.06 13.42 -4.57
N ASP A 30 0.36 12.29 -5.21
CA ASP A 30 0.35 12.17 -6.67
C ASP A 30 -1.08 12.15 -7.25
N TYR A 31 -2.02 11.48 -6.58
CA TYR A 31 -3.37 11.21 -7.11
C TYR A 31 -4.51 11.89 -6.34
N GLY A 32 -4.24 12.48 -5.16
CA GLY A 32 -5.27 12.97 -4.27
C GLY A 32 -6.14 11.86 -3.67
N LYS A 33 -7.32 12.24 -3.18
CA LYS A 33 -8.28 11.32 -2.53
C LYS A 33 -9.47 10.95 -3.41
N ASP A 34 -9.80 11.80 -4.38
CA ASP A 34 -11.09 11.79 -5.06
C ASP A 34 -11.37 10.44 -5.72
N ASN A 35 -10.38 9.84 -6.37
CA ASN A 35 -10.53 8.54 -7.02
C ASN A 35 -10.93 7.40 -6.03
N ILE A 36 -10.45 7.46 -4.78
CA ILE A 36 -10.86 6.49 -3.75
C ILE A 36 -12.24 6.85 -3.20
N LEU A 37 -12.55 8.13 -3.01
CA LEU A 37 -13.84 8.57 -2.50
C LEU A 37 -14.99 8.32 -3.49
N ASP A 38 -14.75 8.51 -4.79
CA ASP A 38 -15.74 8.33 -5.86
C ASP A 38 -16.08 6.85 -6.06
N ASN A 39 -15.08 5.97 -6.03
CA ASN A 39 -15.27 4.53 -6.25
C ASN A 39 -15.56 3.73 -4.97
N GLY A 40 -15.29 4.33 -3.81
CA GLY A 40 -15.44 3.71 -2.50
C GLY A 40 -14.70 2.38 -2.35
N GLU A 41 -15.25 1.51 -1.50
CA GLU A 41 -14.67 0.19 -1.19
C GLU A 41 -14.55 -0.71 -2.42
N MET A 42 -15.50 -0.62 -3.37
CA MET A 42 -15.45 -1.40 -4.60
C MET A 42 -14.22 -1.06 -5.46
N GLY A 43 -13.88 0.23 -5.56
CA GLY A 43 -12.66 0.67 -6.24
C GLY A 43 -11.39 0.13 -5.59
N ILE A 44 -11.39 -0.04 -4.27
CA ILE A 44 -10.25 -0.62 -3.53
C ILE A 44 -10.16 -2.12 -3.82
N ILE A 45 -11.29 -2.84 -3.80
CA ILE A 45 -11.36 -4.28 -4.11
C ILE A 45 -10.78 -4.57 -5.49
N PHE A 46 -11.16 -3.80 -6.51
CA PHE A 46 -10.62 -3.98 -7.87
C PHE A 46 -9.12 -3.77 -7.94
N ARG A 47 -8.59 -2.73 -7.29
CA ARG A 47 -7.14 -2.47 -7.24
C ARG A 47 -6.37 -3.58 -6.55
N ILE A 48 -6.91 -4.14 -5.46
CA ILE A 48 -6.33 -5.32 -4.81
C ILE A 48 -6.38 -6.53 -5.75
N ASN A 49 -7.48 -6.72 -6.49
CA ASN A 49 -7.62 -7.83 -7.44
C ASN A 49 -6.56 -7.77 -8.55
N ASP A 50 -6.29 -6.58 -9.10
CA ASP A 50 -5.26 -6.41 -10.12
C ASP A 50 -3.87 -6.83 -9.62
N LYS A 51 -3.52 -6.44 -8.38
CA LYS A 51 -2.25 -6.82 -7.73
C LYS A 51 -2.19 -8.33 -7.45
N LEU A 52 -3.29 -8.93 -7.00
CA LEU A 52 -3.37 -10.38 -6.83
C LEU A 52 -3.19 -11.14 -8.15
N ARG A 53 -3.78 -10.66 -9.25
CA ARG A 53 -3.59 -11.26 -10.58
C ARG A 53 -2.14 -11.15 -11.03
N ARG A 54 -1.47 -10.03 -10.75
CA ARG A 54 -0.04 -9.86 -11.03
C ARG A 54 0.80 -10.85 -10.24
N LEU A 55 0.53 -11.02 -8.95
CA LEU A 55 1.20 -12.02 -8.11
C LEU A 55 0.99 -13.45 -8.64
N GLN A 56 -0.23 -13.79 -9.03
CA GLN A 56 -0.55 -15.10 -9.62
C GLN A 56 0.26 -15.35 -10.90
N ASN A 57 0.35 -14.34 -11.78
CA ASN A 57 1.10 -14.44 -13.03
C ASN A 57 2.61 -14.63 -12.79
N LEU A 58 3.20 -13.86 -11.88
CA LEU A 58 4.62 -13.99 -11.52
C LEU A 58 4.91 -15.37 -10.92
N ALA A 59 4.04 -15.84 -10.02
CA ALA A 59 4.16 -17.17 -9.40
C ALA A 59 4.02 -18.30 -10.43
N SER A 60 3.14 -18.17 -11.43
CA SER A 60 2.91 -19.22 -12.43
C SER A 60 3.96 -19.27 -13.53
N THR A 61 4.60 -18.15 -13.85
CA THR A 61 5.57 -18.05 -14.94
C THR A 61 7.01 -18.26 -14.48
N GLY A 62 7.30 -18.03 -13.19
CA GLY A 62 8.68 -18.01 -12.67
C GLY A 62 9.54 -16.92 -13.32
N ALA A 63 8.91 -15.97 -14.02
CA ALA A 63 9.60 -14.90 -14.73
C ALA A 63 10.10 -13.83 -13.75
N GLU A 64 11.27 -13.28 -14.04
CA GLU A 64 11.75 -12.09 -13.35
C GLU A 64 10.81 -10.91 -13.67
N PRO A 65 10.33 -10.17 -12.65
CA PRO A 65 9.38 -9.09 -12.87
C PRO A 65 10.03 -7.91 -13.61
N GLU A 66 9.56 -7.61 -14.83
CA GLU A 66 10.09 -6.49 -15.63
C GLU A 66 9.69 -5.08 -15.12
N ASN A 67 8.50 -4.94 -14.53
CA ASN A 67 7.93 -3.63 -14.17
C ASN A 67 7.60 -3.48 -12.68
N GLU A 68 7.04 -4.51 -12.05
CA GLU A 68 6.59 -4.46 -10.66
C GLU A 68 6.82 -5.83 -10.01
N SER A 69 7.57 -5.83 -8.92
CA SER A 69 8.00 -7.03 -8.20
C SER A 69 6.89 -7.62 -7.34
N CYS A 70 7.05 -8.88 -6.91
CA CYS A 70 6.13 -9.50 -5.95
C CYS A 70 6.06 -8.69 -4.63
N TYR A 71 7.20 -8.15 -4.19
CA TYR A 71 7.28 -7.38 -2.95
C TYR A 71 6.46 -6.08 -3.05
N GLU A 72 6.62 -5.30 -4.12
CA GLU A 72 5.84 -4.07 -4.35
C GLU A 72 4.34 -4.35 -4.45
N ASN A 73 3.94 -5.45 -5.08
CA ASN A 73 2.54 -5.85 -5.16
C ASN A 73 1.95 -6.13 -3.78
N TRP A 74 2.68 -6.81 -2.89
CA TRP A 74 2.24 -7.03 -1.51
C TRP A 74 2.15 -5.72 -0.71
N GLN A 75 3.09 -4.80 -0.91
CA GLN A 75 3.04 -3.49 -0.27
C GLN A 75 1.82 -2.68 -0.72
N ASP A 76 1.52 -2.67 -2.02
CA ASP A 76 0.32 -2.02 -2.56
C ASP A 76 -0.97 -2.62 -1.97
N ILE A 77 -1.06 -3.94 -1.89
CA ILE A 77 -2.21 -4.62 -1.25
C ILE A 77 -2.35 -4.19 0.21
N ALA A 78 -1.24 -4.17 0.97
CA ALA A 78 -1.27 -3.76 2.37
C ALA A 78 -1.71 -2.29 2.54
N VAL A 79 -1.21 -1.38 1.70
CA VAL A 79 -1.65 0.03 1.68
C VAL A 79 -3.13 0.14 1.37
N TYR A 80 -3.63 -0.56 0.35
CA TYR A 80 -5.06 -0.53 0.01
C TYR A 80 -5.94 -1.14 1.11
N ALA A 81 -5.49 -2.18 1.79
CA ALA A 81 -6.20 -2.74 2.94
C ALA A 81 -6.33 -1.72 4.08
N VAL A 82 -5.27 -0.97 4.40
CA VAL A 82 -5.33 0.11 5.40
C VAL A 82 -6.25 1.24 4.93
N ILE A 83 -6.19 1.65 3.66
CA ILE A 83 -7.11 2.65 3.09
C ILE A 83 -8.57 2.19 3.23
N ALA A 84 -8.88 0.91 2.99
CA ALA A 84 -10.24 0.39 3.16
C ALA A 84 -10.71 0.52 4.61
N LEU A 85 -9.86 0.22 5.59
CA LEU A 85 -10.19 0.40 7.00
C LEU A 85 -10.48 1.88 7.33
N LEU A 86 -9.61 2.79 6.88
CA LEU A 86 -9.77 4.25 7.06
C LEU A 86 -11.00 4.80 6.32
N LEU A 87 -11.40 4.19 5.21
CA LEU A 87 -12.60 4.58 4.48
C LEU A 87 -13.85 4.18 5.26
N ARG A 88 -13.88 2.95 5.79
CA ARG A 88 -15.03 2.38 6.52
C ARG A 88 -15.34 3.13 7.81
N ASP A 89 -14.33 3.72 8.46
CA ASP A 89 -14.51 4.53 9.67
C ASP A 89 -14.60 6.04 9.40
N GLY A 90 -14.59 6.46 8.14
CA GLY A 90 -14.72 7.86 7.72
C GLY A 90 -13.42 8.68 7.78
N ARG A 91 -12.36 8.19 8.44
CA ARG A 91 -11.11 8.95 8.62
C ARG A 91 -10.43 9.31 7.30
N PHE A 92 -10.53 8.46 6.29
CA PHE A 92 -9.93 8.73 4.98
C PHE A 92 -10.54 9.98 4.32
N LYS A 93 -11.85 10.17 4.50
CA LYS A 93 -12.57 11.35 4.01
C LYS A 93 -12.18 12.58 4.83
N ASP A 94 -12.22 12.46 6.15
CA ASP A 94 -12.22 13.61 7.05
C ASP A 94 -10.81 14.17 7.35
N LEU A 95 -9.76 13.34 7.29
CA LEU A 95 -8.40 13.73 7.70
C LEU A 95 -7.48 14.00 6.51
N VAL A 96 -6.75 15.11 6.52
CA VAL A 96 -5.72 15.41 5.50
C VAL A 96 -4.34 14.90 5.91
N LEU A 97 -3.42 14.79 4.95
CA LEU A 97 -2.02 14.53 5.26
C LEU A 97 -1.44 15.68 6.10
N ASP A 98 -0.53 15.33 6.99
CA ASP A 98 0.30 16.29 7.71
C ASP A 98 1.13 17.11 6.70
N PRO A 99 1.01 18.46 6.68
CA PRO A 99 1.72 19.33 5.75
C PRO A 99 3.25 19.24 5.84
N SER A 100 3.78 18.72 6.96
CA SER A 100 5.22 18.54 7.17
C SER A 100 5.79 17.25 6.57
N LYS A 101 4.93 16.33 6.12
CA LYS A 101 5.32 15.05 5.49
C LYS A 101 5.30 15.12 3.97
#